data_AF-A0A643FFW8-F1
#
_entry.id   AF-A0A643FFW8-F1
#
_cell.length_a   1.000
_cell.length_b   1.000
_cell.length_c   1.000
_cell.angle_alpha   90.00
_cell.angle_beta   90.00
_cell.angle_gamma   90.00
#
_symmetry.space_group_name_H-M   'P 1'
#
loop_
_entity.id
_entity.type
_entity.pdbx_description
1 polymer ?
#
loop_
_entity_poly.entity_id
_entity_poly.type
_entity_poly.pdbx_seq_one_letter_code
_entity_poly.pdbx_strand_id
1 'polypeptide(L)'
;MSLDLLLRSLALCVVLAGVETLHGIARTVWLVPALGKDRALKLSIVTGSLLAFGVCLLLVPGIGLHGPVAHLGLGLGLAGFMALFDLALGRWVLRRRWSQALADFDPRTGNRLVFGLALLVVFPLLVSWLRPPG
;
A
#
# COMPACT_ATOMS: atom_id res chain seq x y z
N MET A 1 1.90 -5.19 -22.92
CA MET A 1 2.37 -5.78 -21.65
C MET A 1 2.28 -7.30 -21.77
N SER A 2 3.33 -8.03 -21.45
CA SER A 2 3.34 -9.50 -21.46
C SER A 2 2.48 -10.06 -20.32
N LEU A 3 1.85 -11.23 -20.51
CA LEU A 3 0.97 -11.85 -19.51
C LEU A 3 1.69 -12.09 -18.16
N ASP A 4 2.96 -12.48 -18.22
CA ASP A 4 3.84 -12.63 -17.04
C ASP A 4 3.99 -11.36 -16.21
N LEU A 5 4.13 -10.20 -16.87
CA LEU A 5 4.22 -8.90 -16.18
C LEU A 5 2.91 -8.59 -15.44
N LEU A 6 1.78 -8.90 -16.08
CA LEU A 6 0.45 -8.76 -15.49
C LEU A 6 0.28 -9.66 -14.27
N LEU A 7 0.64 -10.95 -14.37
CA LEU A 7 0.57 -11.89 -13.25
C LEU A 7 1.48 -11.49 -12.09
N ARG A 8 2.74 -11.09 -12.37
CA ARG A 8 3.68 -10.66 -11.32
C ARG A 8 3.22 -9.38 -10.62
N SER A 9 2.68 -8.43 -11.39
CA SER A 9 2.10 -7.20 -10.83
C SER A 9 0.88 -7.50 -9.97
N LEU A 10 -0.02 -8.36 -10.44
CA LEU A 10 -1.20 -8.80 -9.69
C LEU A 10 -0.82 -9.54 -8.40
N ALA A 11 0.19 -10.43 -8.48
CA ALA A 11 0.71 -11.13 -7.32
C ALA A 11 1.29 -10.15 -6.28
N LEU A 12 2.04 -9.14 -6.73
CA LEU A 12 2.54 -8.07 -5.86
C LEU A 12 1.38 -7.32 -5.20
N CYS A 13 0.33 -6.95 -5.95
CA CYS A 13 -0.87 -6.32 -5.41
C CYS A 13 -1.53 -7.17 -4.31
N VAL A 14 -1.73 -8.48 -4.56
CA VAL A 14 -2.36 -9.39 -3.60
C VAL A 14 -1.51 -9.56 -2.34
N VAL A 15 -0.20 -9.76 -2.50
CA VAL A 15 0.74 -9.87 -1.37
C VAL A 15 0.74 -8.60 -0.55
N LEU A 16 0.84 -7.44 -1.19
CA LEU A 16 0.85 -6.14 -0.52
C LEU A 16 -0.46 -5.90 0.24
N ALA A 17 -1.61 -6.14 -0.41
CA ALA A 17 -2.93 -5.99 0.22
C ALA A 17 -3.08 -6.93 1.43
N GLY A 18 -2.61 -8.17 1.32
CA GLY A 18 -2.61 -9.13 2.43
C GLY A 18 -1.75 -8.67 3.60
N VAL A 19 -0.51 -8.23 3.32
CA VAL A 19 0.43 -7.74 4.34
C VAL A 19 -0.13 -6.50 5.04
N GLU A 20 -0.63 -5.52 4.30
CA GLU A 20 -1.22 -4.31 4.87
C GLU A 20 -2.49 -4.60 5.68
N THR A 21 -3.34 -5.52 5.22
CA THR A 21 -4.52 -5.95 5.99
C THR A 21 -4.12 -6.61 7.29
N LEU A 22 -3.17 -7.54 7.26
CA LEU A 22 -2.68 -8.23 8.45
C LEU A 22 -2.01 -7.24 9.42
N HIS A 23 -1.24 -6.30 8.88
CA HIS A 23 -0.62 -5.22 9.65
C HIS A 23 -1.67 -4.32 10.30
N GLY A 24 -2.73 -3.95 9.56
CA GLY A 24 -3.86 -3.18 10.06
C GLY A 24 -4.60 -3.89 11.18
N ILE A 25 -4.83 -5.19 11.06
CA ILE A 25 -5.44 -6.03 12.11
C ILE A 25 -4.54 -6.06 13.34
N ALA A 26 -3.26 -6.41 13.18
CA ALA A 26 -2.27 -6.45 14.26
C ALA A 26 -2.19 -5.12 15.01
N ARG A 27 -2.26 -3.98 14.28
CA ARG A 27 -2.35 -2.66 14.89
C ARG A 27 -3.54 -2.53 15.83
N THR A 28 -4.74 -2.85 15.35
CA THR A 28 -5.97 -2.69 16.16
C THR A 28 -6.05 -3.66 17.32
N VAL A 29 -5.62 -4.92 17.13
CA VAL A 29 -5.76 -5.95 18.16
C VAL A 29 -4.64 -5.86 19.19
N TRP A 30 -3.40 -5.53 18.79
CA TRP A 30 -2.24 -5.55 19.70
C TRP A 30 -1.72 -4.16 20.03
N LEU A 31 -1.55 -3.29 19.01
CA LEU A 31 -0.85 -2.02 19.17
C LEU A 31 -1.71 -0.94 19.84
N VAL A 32 -2.99 -0.85 19.47
CA VAL A 32 -3.96 0.09 20.05
C VAL A 32 -4.20 -0.16 21.55
N PRO A 33 -4.46 -1.40 22.02
CA PRO A 33 -4.62 -1.64 23.45
C PRO A 33 -3.32 -1.47 24.25
N ALA A 34 -2.15 -1.73 23.64
CA ALA A 34 -0.86 -1.62 24.34
C ALA A 34 -0.35 -0.17 24.48
N LEU A 35 -0.52 0.68 23.45
CA LEU A 35 0.14 2.00 23.38
C LEU A 35 -0.84 3.20 23.30
N GLY A 36 -2.14 2.91 23.21
CA GLY A 36 -3.18 3.92 22.96
C GLY A 36 -3.28 4.32 21.48
N LYS A 37 -4.47 4.81 21.08
CA LYS A 37 -4.83 5.09 19.67
C LYS A 37 -3.84 6.00 18.94
N ASP A 38 -3.42 7.10 19.57
CA ASP A 38 -2.63 8.14 18.90
C ASP A 38 -1.21 7.67 18.54
N ARG A 39 -0.56 6.96 19.47
CA ARG A 39 0.77 6.37 19.23
C ARG A 39 0.71 5.18 18.28
N ALA A 40 -0.32 4.33 18.41
CA ALA A 40 -0.51 3.19 17.53
C ALA A 40 -0.71 3.62 16.06
N LEU A 41 -1.40 4.75 15.81
CA LEU A 41 -1.56 5.31 14.47
C LEU A 41 -0.22 5.82 13.90
N LYS A 42 0.58 6.56 14.68
CA LYS A 42 1.88 7.05 14.23
C LYS A 42 2.84 5.90 13.91
N LEU A 43 2.94 4.92 14.81
CA LEU A 43 3.77 3.74 14.58
C LEU A 43 3.31 2.94 13.36
N SER A 44 2.00 2.74 13.22
CA SER A 44 1.44 1.99 12.09
C SER A 44 1.78 2.59 10.74
N ILE A 45 1.83 3.92 10.63
CA ILE A 45 2.21 4.56 9.37
C ILE A 45 3.66 4.25 9.05
N VAL A 46 4.55 4.28 10.05
CA VAL A 46 5.97 3.95 9.88
C VAL A 46 6.14 2.48 9.51
N THR A 47 5.54 1.57 10.27
CA THR A 47 5.68 0.12 10.07
C THR A 47 4.99 -0.36 8.80
N GLY A 48 3.81 0.19 8.46
CA GLY A 48 3.12 -0.11 7.20
C GLY A 48 3.90 0.41 5.98
N SER A 49 4.41 1.64 6.05
CA SER A 49 5.30 2.17 5.00
C SER A 49 6.54 1.30 4.80
N LEU A 50 7.15 0.84 5.89
CA LEU A 50 8.34 0.00 5.84
C LEU A 50 8.04 -1.40 5.28
N LEU A 51 6.87 -1.98 5.62
CA LEU A 51 6.40 -3.24 5.06
C LEU A 51 6.13 -3.12 3.57
N ALA A 52 5.38 -2.10 3.16
CA ALA A 52 5.10 -1.84 1.76
C ALA A 52 6.39 -1.63 0.95
N PHE A 53 7.34 -0.87 1.49
CA PHE A 53 8.66 -0.71 0.88
C PHE A 53 9.44 -2.03 0.80
N GLY A 54 9.41 -2.85 1.84
CA GLY A 54 10.05 -4.18 1.84
C GLY A 54 9.45 -5.14 0.80
N VAL A 55 8.12 -5.17 0.67
CA VAL A 55 7.43 -5.95 -0.38
C VAL A 55 7.85 -5.47 -1.76
N CYS A 56 7.87 -4.14 -1.98
CA CYS A 56 8.36 -3.58 -3.24
C CYS A 56 9.83 -3.96 -3.48
N LEU A 57 10.72 -3.87 -2.49
CA LEU A 57 12.14 -4.23 -2.62
C LEU A 57 12.37 -5.68 -3.06
N LEU A 58 11.54 -6.61 -2.58
CA LEU A 58 11.69 -8.03 -2.89
C LEU A 58 11.08 -8.40 -4.23
N LEU A 59 9.89 -7.87 -4.56
CA LEU A 59 9.14 -8.30 -5.73
C LEU A 59 9.40 -7.45 -6.97
N VAL A 60 9.62 -6.13 -6.85
CA VAL A 60 9.84 -5.20 -8.00
C VAL A 60 11.04 -5.60 -8.88
N PRO A 61 12.24 -5.90 -8.34
CA PRO A 61 13.37 -6.29 -9.21
C PRO A 61 13.09 -7.59 -9.98
N GLY A 62 12.22 -8.46 -9.45
CA GLY A 62 11.77 -9.67 -10.14
C GLY A 62 10.78 -9.41 -11.28
N ILE A 63 10.23 -8.20 -11.45
CA ILE A 63 9.28 -7.90 -12.53
C ILE A 63 10.02 -7.61 -13.85
N GLY A 64 11.30 -7.24 -13.81
CA GLY A 64 12.08 -6.95 -15.01
C GLY A 64 11.61 -5.70 -15.76
N LEU A 65 11.07 -4.71 -15.03
CA LEU A 65 10.67 -3.44 -15.62
C LEU A 65 11.92 -2.62 -15.97
N HIS A 66 11.97 -2.12 -17.20
CA HIS A 66 13.03 -1.22 -17.64
C HIS A 66 12.51 0.22 -17.73
N GLY A 67 13.16 1.11 -16.98
CA GLY A 67 12.91 2.56 -17.02
C GLY A 67 12.01 3.10 -15.90
N PRO A 68 12.19 4.39 -15.54
CA PRO A 68 11.51 5.02 -14.42
C PRO A 68 10.00 5.17 -14.64
N VAL A 69 9.56 5.36 -15.89
CA VAL A 69 8.14 5.49 -16.25
C VAL A 69 7.38 4.19 -15.99
N ALA A 70 8.01 3.03 -16.24
CA ALA A 70 7.41 1.72 -16.01
C ALA A 70 7.22 1.44 -14.51
N HIS A 71 8.19 1.85 -13.67
CA HIS A 71 8.10 1.77 -12.22
C HIS A 71 7.05 2.71 -11.63
N LEU A 72 6.94 3.93 -12.17
CA LEU A 72 5.87 4.86 -11.81
C LEU A 72 4.49 4.32 -12.19
N GLY A 73 4.34 3.73 -13.38
CA GLY A 73 3.10 3.09 -13.81
C GLY A 73 2.69 1.94 -12.90
N LEU A 74 3.66 1.11 -12.47
CA LEU A 74 3.43 0.05 -11.50
C LEU A 74 3.02 0.60 -10.13
N GLY A 75 3.71 1.63 -9.63
CA GLY A 75 3.34 2.32 -8.38
C GLY A 75 1.95 2.93 -8.43
N LEU A 76 1.58 3.55 -9.55
CA LEU A 76 0.25 4.12 -9.76
C LEU A 76 -0.83 3.03 -9.78
N GLY A 77 -0.57 1.92 -10.47
CA GLY A 77 -1.46 0.76 -10.50
C GLY A 77 -1.64 0.14 -9.12
N LEU A 78 -0.56 0.01 -8.35
CA LEU A 78 -0.57 -0.46 -6.97
C LEU A 78 -1.38 0.45 -6.06
N ALA A 79 -1.15 1.76 -6.13
CA ALA A 79 -1.91 2.73 -5.35
C ALA A 79 -3.40 2.68 -5.71
N GLY A 80 -3.75 2.60 -7.00
CA GLY A 80 -5.13 2.45 -7.45
C GLY A 80 -5.77 1.15 -6.94
N PHE A 81 -5.04 0.04 -7.01
CA PHE A 81 -5.52 -1.25 -6.51
C PHE A 81 -5.71 -1.24 -4.99
N MET A 82 -4.73 -0.73 -4.23
CA MET A 82 -4.81 -0.59 -2.78
C MET A 82 -5.99 0.31 -2.38
N ALA A 83 -6.16 1.45 -3.03
CA ALA A 83 -7.30 2.33 -2.81
C ALA A 83 -8.64 1.61 -3.03
N LEU A 84 -8.76 0.87 -4.13
CA LEU A 84 -9.98 0.11 -4.43
C LEU A 84 -10.20 -1.04 -3.42
N PHE A 85 -9.13 -1.72 -3.03
CA PHE A 85 -9.15 -2.80 -2.05
C PHE A 85 -9.56 -2.28 -0.67
N ASP A 86 -8.98 -1.18 -0.18
CA ASP A 86 -9.35 -0.53 1.08
C ASP A 86 -10.82 -0.07 1.06
N LEU A 87 -11.29 0.48 -0.06
CA LEU A 87 -12.68 0.87 -0.24
C LEU A 87 -13.61 -0.35 -0.19
N ALA A 88 -13.25 -1.44 -0.87
CA ALA A 88 -13.99 -2.69 -0.85
C ALA A 88 -14.01 -3.31 0.55
N LEU A 89 -12.87 -3.33 1.25
CA LEU A 89 -12.75 -3.85 2.62
C LEU A 89 -13.58 -3.00 3.60
N GLY A 90 -13.46 -1.67 3.53
CA GLY A 90 -14.24 -0.73 4.34
C GLY A 90 -15.75 -0.90 4.14
N ARG A 91 -16.17 -1.16 2.90
CA ARG A 91 -17.58 -1.31 2.54
C ARG A 91 -18.15 -2.70 2.81
N TRP A 92 -17.42 -3.76 2.50
CA TRP A 92 -17.92 -5.15 2.55
C TRP A 92 -17.62 -5.80 3.89
N VAL A 93 -16.39 -5.65 4.41
CA VAL A 93 -15.99 -6.25 5.69
C VAL A 93 -16.42 -5.39 6.85
N LEU A 94 -16.10 -4.08 6.83
CA LEU A 94 -16.45 -3.17 7.92
C LEU A 94 -17.87 -2.56 7.81
N ARG A 95 -18.59 -2.83 6.71
CA ARG A 95 -19.96 -2.32 6.43
C ARG A 95 -20.11 -0.80 6.62
N ARG A 96 -19.04 -0.03 6.39
CA ARG A 96 -19.07 1.44 6.52
C ARG A 96 -19.90 2.09 5.42
N ARG A 97 -20.50 3.24 5.72
CA ARG A 97 -21.24 4.04 4.73
C ARG A 97 -20.27 4.62 3.69
N TRP A 98 -20.70 4.72 2.43
CA TRP A 98 -19.90 5.29 1.33
C TRP A 98 -19.33 6.67 1.66
N SER A 99 -20.09 7.50 2.39
CA SER A 99 -19.64 8.82 2.85
C SER A 99 -18.44 8.76 3.81
N GLN A 100 -18.37 7.74 4.68
CA GLN A 100 -17.24 7.57 5.59
C GLN A 100 -16.02 7.00 4.87
N ALA A 101 -16.24 6.05 3.96
CA ALA A 101 -15.15 5.46 3.19
C ALA A 101 -14.52 6.48 2.21
N LEU A 102 -15.32 7.34 1.57
CA LEU A 102 -14.83 8.43 0.74
C LEU A 102 -14.18 9.55 1.57
N ALA A 103 -14.66 9.79 2.80
CA ALA A 103 -14.03 10.75 3.71
C ALA A 103 -12.62 10.33 4.14
N ASP A 104 -12.32 9.03 4.20
CA ASP A 104 -10.95 8.52 4.41
C ASP A 104 -10.01 8.89 3.23
N PHE A 105 -10.53 9.10 2.01
CA PHE A 105 -9.75 9.56 0.85
C PHE A 105 -9.65 11.08 0.73
N ASP A 106 -10.36 11.84 1.55
CA ASP A 106 -10.31 13.30 1.52
C ASP A 106 -9.11 13.79 2.37
N PRO A 107 -8.06 14.37 1.77
CA PRO A 107 -6.90 14.85 2.53
C PRO A 107 -7.26 15.99 3.51
N ARG A 108 -8.43 16.62 3.34
CA ARG A 108 -8.90 17.73 4.19
C ARG A 108 -9.51 17.28 5.51
N THR A 109 -9.91 16.01 5.65
CA THR A 109 -10.51 15.47 6.88
C THR A 109 -9.46 15.07 7.93
N GLY A 110 -8.16 15.21 7.62
CA GLY A 110 -7.06 14.85 8.51
C GLY A 110 -6.62 13.39 8.41
N ASN A 111 -7.21 12.63 7.47
CA ASN A 111 -6.83 11.23 7.29
C ASN A 111 -5.55 11.09 6.46
N ARG A 112 -4.65 10.20 6.89
CA ARG A 112 -3.29 10.06 6.33
C ARG A 112 -3.19 9.00 5.23
N LEU A 113 -4.32 8.46 4.79
CA LEU A 113 -4.39 7.38 3.79
C LEU A 113 -3.87 7.83 2.42
N VAL A 114 -4.15 9.07 2.02
CA VAL A 114 -3.60 9.68 0.80
C VAL A 114 -2.07 9.79 0.84
N PHE A 115 -1.49 10.05 2.02
CA PHE A 115 -0.03 10.06 2.18
C PHE A 115 0.57 8.66 2.02
N GLY A 116 -0.08 7.62 2.55
CA GLY A 116 0.34 6.23 2.36
C GLY A 116 0.29 5.82 0.89
N LEU A 117 -0.78 6.16 0.18
CA LEU A 117 -0.91 5.92 -1.26
C LEU A 117 0.15 6.68 -2.07
N ALA A 118 0.38 7.95 -1.75
CA ALA A 118 1.41 8.75 -2.41
C ALA A 118 2.81 8.15 -2.22
N LEU A 119 3.14 7.71 -1.00
CA LEU A 119 4.40 7.00 -0.72
C LEU A 119 4.50 5.70 -1.51
N LEU A 120 3.40 4.95 -1.62
CA LEU A 120 3.36 3.70 -2.36
C LEU A 120 3.64 3.89 -3.86
N VAL A 121 3.21 5.01 -4.45
CA VAL A 121 3.57 5.36 -5.84
C VAL A 121 5.08 5.58 -5.99
N VAL A 122 5.72 6.17 -4.98
CA VAL A 122 7.15 6.54 -5.01
C VAL A 122 8.06 5.36 -4.63
N PHE A 123 7.58 4.37 -3.86
CA PHE A 123 8.37 3.21 -3.45
C PHE A 123 8.97 2.39 -4.59
N PRO A 124 8.24 1.95 -5.63
CA PRO A 124 8.85 1.21 -6.73
C PRO A 124 9.89 2.03 -7.50
N LEU A 125 9.72 3.36 -7.57
CA LEU A 125 10.74 4.26 -8.12
C LEU A 125 12.00 4.30 -7.24
N LEU A 126 11.84 4.49 -5.93
CA LEU A 126 12.94 4.44 -4.95
C LEU A 126 13.69 3.10 -5.00
N VAL A 127 12.97 1.99 -5.11
CA VAL A 127 13.54 0.65 -5.23
C VAL A 127 14.38 0.52 -6.50
N SER A 128 13.89 1.00 -7.64
CA SER A 128 14.67 0.98 -8.89
C SER A 128 15.96 1.81 -8.83
N TRP A 129 15.96 2.88 -8.05
CA TRP A 129 17.15 3.69 -7.78
C TRP A 129 18.15 2.97 -6.87
N LEU A 130 17.65 2.30 -5.82
CA LEU A 130 18.48 1.59 -4.84
C LEU A 130 19.04 0.27 -5.38
N ARG A 131 18.31 -0.39 -6.28
CA ARG A 131 18.71 -1.67 -6.87
C ARG A 131 18.37 -1.67 -8.37
N PRO A 132 19.24 -1.07 -9.21
CA PRO A 132 19.05 -1.14 -10.64
C PRO A 132 19.03 -2.61 -11.10
N PRO A 133 18.16 -2.99 -12.06
CA PRO A 133 18.23 -4.32 -12.65
C PRO A 133 19.61 -4.47 -13.31
N GLY A 134 20.42 -5.36 -12.76
CA GLY A 134 21.74 -5.72 -13.29
C GLY A 134 21.64 -6.61 -14.51
#